data_AF-A0A7F8RFC6-F1
#
_entry.id   AF-A0A7F8RFC6-F1
#
_cell.length_a   1.000
_cell.length_b   1.000
_cell.length_c   1.000
_cell.angle_alpha   90.00
_cell.angle_beta   90.00
_cell.angle_gamma   90.00
#
_symmetry.space_group_name_H-M   'P 1'
#
loop_
_entity.id
_entity.type
_entity.pdbx_description
1 polymer ?
#
loop_
_entity_poly.entity_id
_entity_poly.type
_entity_poly.pdbx_seq_one_letter_code
_entity_poly.pdbx_strand_id
1 'polypeptide(L)'
;MGEKQKRQQKLRNVPRIPCIRVPSSAYTHNTPLMKDLTQGQQRYFYSIMRIYNSRSQWEALQNRYIHSLQHQQLLGYITQQEALARAAVLRDSTKRASAKELPEMEL
;
A
#
# COMPACT_ATOMS: atom_id res chain seq x y z
N MET A 1 9.25 -54.32 12.67
CA MET A 1 10.17 -53.15 12.66
C MET A 1 10.17 -52.55 11.28
N GLY A 2 9.50 -51.40 11.05
CA GLY A 2 9.70 -50.64 9.81
C GLY A 2 8.46 -50.02 9.18
N GLU A 3 7.86 -49.00 9.80
CA GLU A 3 6.86 -48.16 9.11
C GLU A 3 6.82 -46.71 9.63
N LYS A 4 7.96 -46.01 9.76
CA LYS A 4 7.93 -44.55 10.05
C LYS A 4 8.98 -43.72 9.31
N GLN A 5 9.56 -44.22 8.23
CA GLN A 5 10.70 -43.58 7.54
C GLN A 5 10.38 -43.07 6.13
N LYS A 6 9.14 -42.65 5.86
CA LYS A 6 8.71 -42.13 4.53
C LYS A 6 7.93 -40.80 4.54
N ARG A 7 7.95 -40.02 5.64
CA ARG A 7 7.27 -38.70 5.67
C ARG A 7 8.19 -37.47 5.63
N GLN A 8 9.51 -37.65 5.60
CA GLN A 8 10.47 -36.53 5.59
C GLN A 8 11.43 -36.53 4.41
N GLN A 9 11.03 -37.09 3.26
CA GLN A 9 11.76 -36.81 2.02
C GLN A 9 11.45 -35.39 1.55
N LYS A 10 12.29 -34.46 2.05
CA LYS A 10 12.72 -33.21 1.41
C LYS A 10 11.74 -32.64 0.37
N LEU A 11 10.85 -31.79 0.84
CA LEU A 11 10.28 -30.70 0.05
C LEU A 11 11.35 -29.61 -0.15
N ARG A 12 12.45 -29.94 -0.86
CA ARG A 12 13.56 -29.01 -1.13
C ARG A 12 13.17 -27.85 -2.07
N ASN A 13 12.05 -27.99 -2.76
CA ASN A 13 11.56 -27.05 -3.78
C ASN A 13 10.12 -26.59 -3.55
N VAL A 14 9.68 -26.48 -2.29
CA VAL A 14 8.38 -25.82 -2.04
C VAL A 14 8.59 -24.31 -2.19
N PRO A 15 7.78 -23.62 -3.02
CA PRO A 15 7.84 -22.17 -3.11
C PRO A 15 7.68 -21.61 -1.70
N ARG A 16 8.73 -20.96 -1.22
CA ARG A 16 8.75 -20.34 0.10
C ARG A 16 7.92 -19.08 0.00
N ILE A 17 6.60 -19.23 0.20
CA ILE A 17 5.69 -18.09 0.23
C ILE A 17 6.20 -17.16 1.33
N PRO A 18 6.61 -15.92 1.00
CA PRO A 18 7.06 -14.97 2.00
C PRO A 18 5.95 -14.81 3.04
N CYS A 19 6.28 -15.08 4.29
CA CYS A 19 5.33 -14.87 5.37
C CYS A 19 4.96 -13.39 5.43
N ILE A 20 3.68 -13.08 5.26
CA ILE A 20 3.19 -11.70 5.35
C ILE A 20 3.40 -11.22 6.78
N ARG A 21 4.31 -10.26 6.94
CA ARG A 21 4.60 -9.61 8.22
C ARG A 21 3.66 -8.42 8.36
N VAL A 22 2.77 -8.48 9.35
CA VAL A 22 1.94 -7.33 9.73
C VAL A 22 2.84 -6.37 10.54
N PRO A 23 3.05 -5.12 10.10
CA PRO A 23 3.85 -4.14 10.83
C PRO A 23 3.22 -3.79 12.18
N SER A 24 4.04 -3.51 13.19
CA SER A 24 3.57 -3.09 14.54
C SER A 24 2.61 -1.89 14.48
N SER A 25 2.83 -0.96 13.55
CA SER A 25 1.96 0.21 13.34
C SER A 25 0.55 -0.15 12.86
N ALA A 26 0.38 -1.27 12.14
CA ALA A 26 -0.95 -1.70 11.70
C ALA A 26 -1.81 -2.20 12.87
N TYR A 27 -1.18 -2.69 13.95
CA TYR A 27 -1.88 -3.07 15.18
C TYR A 27 -2.32 -1.84 15.99
N THR A 28 -1.55 -0.74 15.95
CA THR A 28 -1.86 0.50 16.70
C THR A 28 -2.86 1.41 15.99
N HIS A 29 -3.01 1.31 14.67
CA HIS A 29 -4.00 2.09 13.91
C HIS A 29 -5.35 1.36 13.76
N ASN A 30 -5.35 0.02 13.79
CA ASN A 30 -6.57 -0.80 13.65
C ASN A 30 -6.89 -1.57 14.95
N THR A 31 -6.43 -1.05 16.08
CA THR A 31 -6.44 -1.69 17.40
C THR A 31 -7.79 -2.30 17.79
N PRO A 32 -8.96 -1.66 17.54
CA PRO A 32 -10.24 -2.28 17.87
C PRO A 32 -10.59 -3.45 16.94
N LEU A 33 -10.23 -3.34 15.65
CA LEU A 33 -10.62 -4.28 14.60
C LEU A 33 -9.72 -5.52 14.54
N MET A 34 -8.47 -5.39 15.01
CA MET A 34 -7.51 -6.50 15.07
C MET A 34 -7.43 -7.17 16.45
N LYS A 35 -8.19 -6.65 17.42
CA LYS A 35 -8.31 -7.23 18.76
C LYS A 35 -8.94 -8.62 18.67
N ASP A 36 -8.48 -9.54 19.51
CA ASP A 36 -9.00 -10.90 19.64
C ASP A 36 -8.86 -11.81 18.39
N LEU A 37 -8.20 -11.34 17.34
CA LEU A 37 -7.87 -12.16 16.16
C LEU A 37 -6.61 -12.99 16.38
N THR A 38 -6.64 -14.24 15.91
CA THR A 38 -5.44 -15.08 15.82
C THR A 38 -4.42 -14.47 14.85
N GLN A 39 -3.15 -14.84 15.00
CA GLN A 39 -2.09 -14.35 14.11
C GLN A 39 -2.37 -14.64 12.62
N GLY A 40 -3.03 -15.76 12.30
CA GLY A 40 -3.44 -16.08 10.93
C GLY A 40 -4.51 -15.14 10.39
N GLN A 41 -5.53 -14.86 11.20
CA GLN A 41 -6.62 -13.93 10.87
C GLN A 41 -6.10 -12.50 10.72
N GLN A 42 -5.18 -12.07 11.59
CA GLN A 42 -4.54 -10.75 11.50
C GLN A 42 -3.78 -10.59 10.17
N ARG A 43 -3.02 -11.61 9.74
CA ARG A 43 -2.31 -11.60 8.45
C ARG A 43 -3.27 -11.57 7.27
N TYR A 44 -4.34 -12.36 7.31
CA TYR A 44 -5.36 -12.37 6.27
C TYR A 44 -6.04 -11.01 6.15
N PHE A 45 -6.49 -10.45 7.27
CA PHE A 45 -7.16 -9.17 7.33
C PHE A 45 -6.25 -8.02 6.86
N TYR A 46 -5.02 -7.96 7.35
CA TYR A 46 -4.02 -6.99 6.90
C TYR A 46 -3.75 -7.06 5.38
N SER A 47 -3.72 -8.27 4.82
CA SER A 47 -3.50 -8.46 3.38
C SER A 47 -4.64 -7.87 2.54
N ILE A 48 -5.89 -8.06 3.00
CA ILE A 48 -7.07 -7.45 2.36
C ILE A 48 -7.00 -5.93 2.46
N MET A 49 -6.77 -5.40 3.67
CA MET A 49 -6.65 -3.95 3.86
C MET A 49 -5.57 -3.35 2.96
N ARG A 50 -4.44 -4.04 2.78
CA ARG A 50 -3.36 -3.60 1.92
C ARG A 50 -3.74 -3.57 0.44
N ILE A 51 -4.59 -4.49 -0.04
CA ILE A 51 -5.09 -4.49 -1.42
C ILE A 51 -5.98 -3.28 -1.68
N TYR A 52 -6.84 -2.94 -0.72
CA TYR A 52 -7.73 -1.79 -0.81
C TYR A 52 -7.07 -0.45 -0.43
N ASN A 53 -5.86 -0.47 0.11
CA ASN A 53 -5.10 0.75 0.39
C ASN A 53 -4.55 1.34 -0.92
N SER A 54 -5.33 2.26 -1.49
CA SER A 54 -4.99 2.97 -2.73
C SER A 54 -3.86 4.00 -2.55
N ARG A 55 -3.47 4.35 -1.32
CA ARG A 55 -2.55 5.46 -1.05
C ARG A 55 -1.21 5.32 -1.77
N SER A 56 -0.58 4.15 -1.67
CA SER A 56 0.71 3.89 -2.32
C SER A 56 0.61 3.89 -3.86
N GLN A 57 -0.52 3.43 -4.41
CA GLN A 57 -0.79 3.46 -5.84
C GLN A 57 -1.03 4.89 -6.33
N TRP A 58 -1.72 5.69 -5.53
CA TRP A 58 -1.98 7.10 -5.79
C TRP A 58 -0.69 7.93 -5.78
N GLU A 59 0.19 7.72 -4.79
CA GLU A 59 1.52 8.34 -4.72
C GLU A 59 2.37 7.98 -5.95
N ALA A 60 2.37 6.70 -6.36
CA ALA A 60 3.07 6.27 -7.56
C ALA A 60 2.52 6.93 -8.84
N LEU A 61 1.20 7.06 -8.96
CA LEU A 61 0.54 7.73 -10.08
C LEU A 61 0.89 9.22 -10.12
N GLN A 62 0.85 9.90 -8.97
CA GLN A 62 1.24 11.30 -8.82
C GLN A 62 2.68 11.53 -9.29
N ASN A 63 3.63 10.68 -8.86
CA ASN A 63 5.02 10.79 -9.28
C ASN A 63 5.20 10.61 -10.79
N ARG A 64 4.52 9.62 -11.37
CA ARG A 64 4.53 9.41 -12.83
C ARG A 64 3.98 10.62 -13.57
N TYR A 65 2.87 11.18 -13.11
CA TYR A 65 2.26 12.35 -13.73
C TYR A 65 3.18 13.58 -13.69
N ILE A 66 3.83 13.85 -12.55
CA ILE A 66 4.81 14.95 -12.43
C ILE A 66 5.96 14.75 -13.41
N HIS A 67 6.50 13.53 -13.49
CA HIS A 67 7.58 13.22 -14.44
C HIS A 67 7.12 13.41 -15.90
N SER A 68 5.90 12.99 -16.24
CA SER A 68 5.32 13.22 -17.55
C SER A 68 5.16 14.72 -17.87
N LEU A 69 4.76 15.54 -16.90
CA LEU A 69 4.67 17.00 -17.09
C LEU A 69 6.04 17.62 -17.37
N GLN A 70 7.07 17.22 -16.60
CA GLN A 70 8.44 17.68 -16.83
C GLN A 70 8.93 17.31 -18.23
N HIS A 71 8.65 16.08 -18.66
CA HIS A 71 9.01 15.63 -19.98
C HIS A 71 8.26 16.38 -21.09
N GLN A 72 6.95 16.61 -20.94
CA GLN A 72 6.15 17.40 -21.87
C GLN A 72 6.63 18.85 -21.98
N GLN A 73 7.06 19.44 -20.87
CA GLN A 73 7.65 20.77 -20.85
C GLN A 73 8.98 20.82 -21.60
N LEU A 74 9.85 19.82 -21.40
CA LEU A 74 11.14 19.72 -22.10
C LEU A 74 10.96 19.59 -23.62
N LEU A 75 9.93 18.85 -24.06
CA LEU A 75 9.61 18.67 -25.48
C LEU A 75 8.87 19.87 -26.08
N GLY A 76 8.52 20.88 -25.28
CA GLY A 76 7.82 22.08 -25.75
C GLY A 76 6.33 21.86 -26.04
N TYR A 77 5.75 20.72 -25.62
CA TYR A 77 4.31 20.48 -25.77
C TYR A 77 3.47 21.32 -24.82
N ILE A 78 4.05 21.70 -23.68
CA ILE A 78 3.44 22.59 -22.70
C ILE A 78 4.44 23.64 -22.25
N THR A 79 3.91 24.79 -21.84
CA THR A 79 4.69 25.84 -21.22
C THR A 79 5.02 25.50 -19.76
N GLN A 80 6.05 26.15 -19.21
CA GLN A 80 6.39 26.03 -17.80
C GLN A 80 5.23 26.45 -16.89
N GLN A 81 4.47 27.48 -17.27
CA GLN A 81 3.35 27.97 -16.47
C GLN A 81 2.20 26.94 -16.43
N GLU A 82 1.92 26.27 -17.54
CA GLU A 82 0.93 25.19 -17.58
C GLU A 82 1.37 23.97 -16.75
N ALA A 83 2.64 23.59 -16.82
CA ALA A 83 3.20 22.51 -16.02
C ALA A 83 3.06 22.81 -14.51
N LEU A 84 3.38 24.04 -14.10
CA LEU A 84 3.25 24.48 -12.71
C LEU A 84 1.79 24.55 -12.24
N ALA A 85 0.89 25.06 -13.08
CA ALA A 85 -0.54 25.12 -12.77
C ALA A 85 -1.13 23.72 -12.55
N ARG A 86 -0.80 22.77 -13.43
CA ARG A 86 -1.25 21.36 -13.30
C ARG A 86 -0.66 20.68 -12.05
N ALA A 87 0.61 20.91 -11.75
CA ALA A 87 1.23 20.40 -10.54
C ALA A 87 0.64 21.03 -9.26
N ALA A 88 0.20 22.30 -9.30
CA ALA A 88 -0.48 22.96 -8.19
C ALA A 88 -1.84 22.31 -7.89
N VAL A 89 -2.68 22.12 -8.92
CA VAL A 89 -3.98 21.43 -8.79
C VAL A 89 -3.82 20.05 -8.18
N LEU A 90 -2.80 19.30 -8.64
CA LEU A 90 -2.50 17.98 -8.08
C LEU A 90 -2.14 18.05 -6.59
N ARG A 91 -1.24 18.96 -6.19
CA ARG A 91 -0.88 19.15 -4.78
C ARG A 91 -2.08 19.51 -3.91
N ASP A 92 -2.95 20.39 -4.40
CA ASP A 92 -4.15 20.80 -3.65
C ASP A 92 -5.17 19.67 -3.55
N SER A 93 -5.31 18.85 -4.59
CA SER A 93 -6.15 17.64 -4.55
C SER A 93 -5.65 16.65 -3.51
N THR A 94 -4.33 16.42 -3.43
CA THR A 94 -3.72 15.55 -2.42
C THR A 94 -3.91 16.10 -1.01
N LYS A 95 -3.74 17.42 -0.80
CA LYS A 95 -4.02 18.05 0.49
C LYS A 95 -5.47 17.86 0.93
N ARG A 96 -6.44 18.07 0.02
CA ARG A 96 -7.87 17.88 0.30
C ARG A 96 -8.21 16.42 0.57
N ALA A 97 -7.60 15.48 -0.15
CA ALA A 97 -7.79 14.05 0.08
C ALA A 97 -7.25 13.63 1.45
N SER A 98 -6.03 14.07 1.81
CA SER A 98 -5.44 13.79 3.11
C SER A 98 -6.21 14.40 4.28
N ALA A 99 -6.83 15.57 4.09
CA ALA A 99 -7.68 16.19 5.11
C ALA A 99 -8.97 15.39 5.37
N LYS A 100 -9.49 14.67 4.37
CA LYS A 100 -10.67 13.80 4.51
C LYS A 100 -10.38 12.46 5.18
N GLU A 101 -9.12 12.00 5.21
CA GLU A 101 -8.72 10.75 5.87
C GLU A 101 -8.62 10.87 7.40
N LEU A 102 -8.65 12.08 7.96
CA LEU A 102 -8.82 12.31 9.40
C LEU A 102 -10.32 12.27 9.71
N PRO A 103 -10.85 11.21 10.33
CA PRO A 103 -12.21 11.25 10.80
C PRO A 103 -12.23 12.17 12.02
N GLU A 104 -13.09 13.18 11.97
CA GLU A 104 -13.89 13.60 13.13
C GLU A 104 -14.43 12.32 13.79
N MET A 105 -13.68 11.78 14.74
CA MET A 105 -14.22 10.87 15.75
C MET A 105 -14.69 11.77 16.89
N GLU A 106 -15.72 12.55 16.61
CA GLU A 106 -16.60 13.06 17.66
C GLU A 106 -17.79 12.10 17.80
N LEU A 107 -18.06 11.78 19.06
CA LEU A 107 -19.14 10.98 19.66
C LEU A 107 -18.90 9.46 19.79
#